data_AF-A0A1F5EAR1-F1
#
_entry.id   AF-A0A1F5EAR1-F1
#
_cell.length_a   1.000
_cell.length_b   1.000
_cell.length_c   1.000
_cell.angle_alpha   90.00
_cell.angle_beta   90.00
_cell.angle_gamma   90.00
#
_symmetry.space_group_name_H-M   'P 1'
#
loop_
_entity.id
_entity.type
_entity.pdbx_description
1 polymer ?
#
loop_
_entity_poly.entity_id
_entity_poly.type
_entity_poly.pdbx_seq_one_letter_code
_entity_poly.pdbx_strand_id
1 'polypeptide(L)'
;MSERPSHFEGEPVFREPECVREVEPKKRYGYLIVFGFGAKPRTIEEAKADPDRKEDMGWHLPVGTKARVLAAGELWRMGEVDNIIMSEGGSADKEKSGGELMREYLLAKYPEIPDDNVIVEDRATNTIENFAGTVNFLDESNIHSDKAVGSQTEATGSSSVAFLSNRFHMARIKNIAEKFGFKGDGFAAEDVLGLAASQKKDKTGKTAESRFDIWNYRMSNPEGNDVWRDPNEVARRHYLRIVYHLISEAKAGEDEANVQEYSSFLSKVWHPELRLELDQSLANLGVDVEALHKEIEEDIKRMGKTSYRDYLRQENRWSQGMNEVPEYWLFQVAKVNSTRFRKILEDPANVQAVKTLEALGFHEPLNMGEEDFEKMRQTISNDNFIKAHRKLPPQEWEGEY
;
A
#
# COMPACT_ATOMS: atom_id res chain seq x y z
N MET A 1 4.38 -87.57 -14.32
CA MET A 1 4.05 -86.40 -15.15
C MET A 1 3.91 -85.21 -14.23
N SER A 2 4.94 -84.37 -14.14
CA SER A 2 4.89 -83.08 -13.44
C SER A 2 5.43 -82.02 -14.39
N GLU A 3 4.54 -81.14 -14.86
CA GLU A 3 4.85 -80.05 -15.76
C GLU A 3 5.65 -78.97 -15.03
N ARG A 4 6.74 -78.51 -15.65
CA ARG A 4 7.50 -77.34 -15.17
C ARG A 4 6.87 -76.07 -15.76
N PRO A 5 6.77 -74.96 -15.00
CA PRO A 5 6.22 -73.71 -15.52
C PRO A 5 7.23 -73.02 -16.44
N SER A 6 6.72 -72.48 -17.55
CA SER A 6 7.46 -71.64 -18.48
C SER A 6 7.84 -70.30 -17.83
N HIS A 7 9.13 -69.98 -17.81
CA HIS A 7 9.61 -68.64 -17.52
C HIS A 7 9.18 -67.68 -18.64
N PHE A 8 8.34 -66.71 -18.30
CA PHE A 8 8.08 -65.53 -19.12
C PHE A 8 9.18 -64.51 -18.81
N GLU A 9 10.09 -64.31 -19.75
CA GLU A 9 11.00 -63.16 -19.77
C GLU A 9 10.19 -61.95 -20.26
N GLY A 10 9.78 -61.08 -19.33
CA GLY A 10 9.21 -59.78 -19.66
C GLY A 10 10.33 -58.78 -19.90
N GLU A 11 10.39 -58.21 -21.10
CA GLU A 11 11.32 -57.11 -21.40
C GLU A 11 11.05 -55.90 -20.48
N PRO A 12 12.10 -55.21 -20.01
CA PRO A 12 11.95 -54.03 -19.18
C PRO A 12 11.27 -52.92 -19.98
N VAL A 13 10.03 -52.59 -19.61
CA VAL A 13 9.30 -51.44 -20.15
C VAL A 13 10.03 -50.18 -19.69
N PHE A 14 10.82 -49.60 -20.59
CA PHE A 14 11.44 -48.30 -20.39
C PHE A 14 10.33 -47.24 -20.45
N ARG A 15 9.81 -46.83 -19.28
CA ARG A 15 8.93 -45.67 -19.19
C ARG A 15 9.78 -44.43 -19.36
N GLU A 16 9.52 -43.68 -20.43
CA GLU A 16 10.09 -42.33 -20.57
C GLU A 16 9.76 -41.53 -19.30
N PRO A 17 10.74 -40.80 -18.73
CA PRO A 17 10.48 -39.99 -17.56
C PRO A 17 9.38 -38.98 -17.90
N GLU A 18 8.27 -39.06 -17.17
CA GLU A 18 7.19 -38.08 -17.28
C GLU A 18 7.82 -36.69 -17.16
N CYS A 19 7.67 -35.89 -18.21
CA CYS A 19 8.12 -34.52 -18.25
C CYS A 19 7.42 -33.80 -17.09
N VAL A 20 8.16 -33.61 -16.00
CA VAL A 20 7.73 -32.84 -14.84
C VAL A 20 7.49 -31.43 -15.36
N ARG A 21 6.23 -31.12 -15.67
CA ARG A 21 5.83 -29.73 -15.94
C ARG A 21 6.15 -28.96 -14.67
N GLU A 22 7.08 -28.03 -14.76
CA GLU A 22 7.32 -27.07 -13.68
C GLU A 22 5.98 -26.40 -13.38
N VAL A 23 5.43 -26.73 -12.22
CA VAL A 23 4.22 -26.06 -11.73
C VAL A 23 4.69 -24.69 -11.29
N GLU A 24 4.36 -23.66 -12.07
CA GLU A 24 4.67 -22.30 -11.66
C GLU A 24 4.11 -22.05 -10.25
N PRO A 25 4.92 -21.52 -9.32
CA PRO A 25 4.47 -21.26 -7.97
C PRO A 25 3.25 -20.34 -8.03
N LYS A 26 2.14 -20.81 -7.49
CA LYS A 26 0.88 -20.09 -7.52
C LYS A 26 1.04 -18.80 -6.71
N LYS A 27 0.92 -17.65 -7.38
CA LYS A 27 1.00 -16.36 -6.70
C LYS A 27 -0.10 -16.19 -5.67
N ARG A 28 0.22 -15.45 -4.61
CA ARG A 28 -0.65 -15.32 -3.43
C ARG A 28 -1.80 -14.33 -3.62
N TYR A 29 -1.59 -13.28 -4.41
CA TYR A 29 -2.58 -12.26 -4.71
C TYR A 29 -2.75 -12.04 -6.20
N GLY A 30 -4.00 -11.97 -6.67
CA GLY A 30 -4.30 -11.63 -8.06
C GLY A 30 -4.02 -10.15 -8.37
N TYR A 31 -4.24 -9.26 -7.40
CA TYR A 31 -4.11 -7.82 -7.58
C TYR A 31 -3.46 -7.12 -6.38
N LEU A 32 -2.55 -6.21 -6.66
CA LEU A 32 -1.94 -5.29 -5.68
C LEU A 32 -2.36 -3.85 -6.00
N ILE A 33 -3.09 -3.21 -5.09
CA ILE A 33 -3.47 -1.81 -5.21
C ILE A 33 -2.40 -0.94 -4.55
N VAL A 34 -1.72 -0.13 -5.35
CA VAL A 34 -0.65 0.77 -4.92
C VAL A 34 -1.22 2.17 -4.78
N PHE A 35 -1.29 2.67 -3.54
CA PHE A 35 -1.76 4.03 -3.30
C PHE A 35 -0.64 5.02 -3.46
N GLY A 36 -0.80 5.93 -4.40
CA GLY A 36 0.13 7.01 -4.65
C GLY A 36 0.13 8.12 -3.59
N PHE A 37 1.02 9.08 -3.77
CA PHE A 37 1.04 10.32 -2.99
C PHE A 37 1.41 11.44 -3.95
N GLY A 38 0.36 12.14 -4.39
CA GLY A 38 0.35 13.25 -5.34
C GLY A 38 1.70 13.57 -6.01
N ALA A 39 1.81 13.28 -7.31
CA ALA A 39 2.91 13.81 -8.12
C ALA A 39 3.02 15.33 -7.91
N LYS A 40 4.26 15.85 -7.89
CA LYS A 40 4.56 17.26 -7.60
C LYS A 40 5.28 17.91 -8.79
N PRO A 41 5.09 19.22 -9.01
CA PRO A 41 5.91 19.94 -9.98
C PRO A 41 7.34 19.98 -9.44
N ARG A 42 8.31 19.79 -10.34
CA ARG A 42 9.72 19.84 -9.97
C ARG A 42 10.14 21.27 -9.67
N THR A 43 10.85 21.49 -8.57
CA THR A 43 11.51 22.77 -8.30
C THR A 43 12.75 22.95 -9.16
N ILE A 44 13.21 24.20 -9.31
CA ILE A 44 14.44 24.50 -10.04
C ILE A 44 15.65 23.82 -9.37
N GLU A 45 15.69 23.73 -8.04
CA GLU A 45 16.76 23.04 -7.34
C GLU A 45 16.74 21.52 -7.56
N GLU A 46 15.57 20.89 -7.60
CA GLU A 46 15.41 19.45 -7.86
C GLU A 46 15.77 19.10 -9.31
N ALA A 47 15.37 19.92 -10.29
CA ALA A 47 15.74 19.74 -11.69
C ALA A 47 17.25 19.82 -11.93
N LYS A 48 17.96 20.64 -11.15
CA LYS A 48 19.42 20.72 -11.21
C LYS A 48 20.12 19.53 -10.54
N ALA A 49 19.47 18.89 -9.57
CA ALA A 49 20.03 17.79 -8.79
C ALA A 49 19.88 16.42 -9.48
N ASP A 50 18.89 16.25 -10.36
CA ASP A 50 18.69 15.01 -11.13
C ASP A 50 19.50 15.03 -12.44
N PRO A 51 20.62 14.28 -12.53
CA PRO A 51 21.51 14.32 -13.69
C PRO A 51 20.86 13.75 -14.96
N ASP A 52 19.83 12.92 -14.83
CA ASP A 52 19.19 12.21 -15.95
C ASP A 52 18.07 13.05 -16.61
N ARG A 53 17.66 14.17 -16.01
CA ARG A 53 16.53 14.99 -16.48
C ARG A 53 16.68 16.49 -16.17
N LYS A 54 17.84 17.07 -16.53
CA LYS A 54 18.15 18.50 -16.29
C LYS A 54 17.22 19.51 -16.99
N GLU A 55 16.45 19.07 -17.98
CA GLU A 55 15.59 19.93 -18.82
C GLU A 55 14.09 19.68 -18.58
N ASP A 56 13.72 18.65 -17.81
CA ASP A 56 12.34 18.26 -17.57
C ASP A 56 11.84 18.89 -16.25
N MET A 57 11.25 20.08 -16.37
CA MET A 57 10.50 20.76 -15.29
C MET A 57 9.11 20.12 -15.07
N GLY A 58 8.87 18.94 -15.65
CA GLY A 58 7.62 18.21 -15.56
C GLY A 58 7.27 17.73 -14.16
N TRP A 59 6.07 17.16 -14.06
CA TRP A 59 5.61 16.52 -12.83
C TRP A 59 6.42 15.26 -12.54
N HIS A 60 6.79 15.05 -11.28
CA HIS A 60 7.51 13.86 -10.86
C HIS A 60 6.90 13.21 -9.62
N LEU A 61 7.26 11.94 -9.43
CA LEU A 61 6.92 11.20 -8.22
C LEU A 61 7.82 11.66 -7.06
N PRO A 62 7.25 11.98 -5.88
CA PRO A 62 8.06 12.16 -4.68
C PRO A 62 8.67 10.82 -4.23
N VAL A 63 9.72 10.86 -3.42
CA VAL A 63 10.42 9.67 -2.92
C VAL A 63 9.47 8.66 -2.29
N GLY A 64 8.51 9.11 -1.48
CA GLY A 64 7.54 8.21 -0.84
C GLY A 64 6.74 7.40 -1.86
N THR A 65 6.37 8.00 -2.99
CA THR A 65 5.65 7.31 -4.07
C THR A 65 6.58 6.40 -4.87
N LYS A 66 7.81 6.85 -5.16
CA LYS A 66 8.84 6.01 -5.80
C LYS A 66 9.10 4.74 -4.98
N ALA A 67 9.22 4.85 -3.66
CA ALA A 67 9.44 3.71 -2.77
C ALA A 67 8.30 2.68 -2.86
N ARG A 68 7.03 3.13 -2.92
CA ARG A 68 5.88 2.25 -3.11
C ARG A 68 5.90 1.57 -4.47
N VAL A 69 6.25 2.29 -5.53
CA VAL A 69 6.38 1.71 -6.87
C VAL A 69 7.49 0.65 -6.89
N LEU A 70 8.65 0.93 -6.27
CA LEU A 70 9.73 -0.06 -6.16
C LEU A 70 9.30 -1.29 -5.37
N ALA A 71 8.58 -1.11 -4.25
CA ALA A 71 8.04 -2.21 -3.45
C ALA A 71 7.03 -3.06 -4.24
N ALA A 72 6.19 -2.43 -5.10
CA ALA A 72 5.27 -3.16 -5.96
C ALA A 72 6.01 -4.08 -6.93
N GLY A 73 7.08 -3.58 -7.56
CA GLY A 73 7.92 -4.38 -8.45
C GLY A 73 8.62 -5.54 -7.74
N GLU A 74 9.10 -5.32 -6.51
CA GLU A 74 9.68 -6.40 -5.69
C GLU A 74 8.65 -7.48 -5.32
N LEU A 75 7.43 -7.10 -4.92
CA LEU A 75 6.36 -8.08 -4.66
C LEU A 75 6.01 -8.90 -5.91
N TRP A 76 6.02 -8.27 -7.09
CA TRP A 76 5.79 -8.98 -8.34
C TRP A 76 6.94 -9.96 -8.66
N ARG A 77 8.19 -9.52 -8.53
CA ARG A 77 9.39 -10.37 -8.72
C ARG A 77 9.41 -11.57 -7.77
N MET A 78 8.95 -11.38 -6.54
CA MET A 78 8.84 -12.45 -5.53
C MET A 78 7.73 -13.45 -5.85
N GLY A 79 6.91 -13.21 -6.87
CA GLY A 79 5.77 -14.06 -7.20
C GLY A 79 4.61 -13.87 -6.21
N GLU A 80 4.57 -12.79 -5.43
CA GLU A 80 3.49 -12.56 -4.48
C GLU A 80 2.22 -12.04 -5.19
N VAL A 81 2.38 -11.27 -6.27
CA VAL A 81 1.27 -10.56 -6.94
C VAL A 81 1.28 -10.78 -8.46
N ASP A 82 0.10 -10.91 -9.06
CA ASP A 82 -0.06 -11.05 -10.52
C ASP A 82 -0.15 -9.71 -11.25
N ASN A 83 -1.05 -8.85 -10.79
CA ASN A 83 -1.34 -7.56 -11.40
C ASN A 83 -1.13 -6.43 -10.40
N ILE A 84 -0.73 -5.27 -10.90
CA ILE A 84 -0.49 -4.07 -10.11
C ILE A 84 -1.45 -2.98 -10.58
N ILE A 85 -2.22 -2.41 -9.66
CA ILE A 85 -3.12 -1.29 -9.90
C ILE A 85 -2.49 -0.03 -9.29
N MET A 86 -2.09 0.92 -10.12
CA MET A 86 -1.62 2.23 -9.69
C MET A 86 -2.82 3.14 -9.45
N SER A 87 -3.13 3.40 -8.18
CA SER A 87 -4.30 4.19 -7.78
C SER A 87 -3.86 5.58 -7.33
N GLU A 88 -3.76 6.50 -8.29
CA GLU A 88 -3.42 7.90 -8.06
C GLU A 88 -3.96 8.82 -9.16
N GLY A 89 -4.77 9.79 -8.76
CA GLY A 89 -5.35 10.79 -9.63
C GLY A 89 -4.41 11.73 -10.36
N GLY A 90 -4.96 12.40 -11.38
CA GLY A 90 -4.45 13.66 -11.92
C GLY A 90 -4.99 14.89 -11.17
N SER A 91 -4.26 16.02 -11.22
CA SER A 91 -4.89 17.33 -11.03
C SER A 91 -5.13 17.95 -12.41
N ALA A 92 -6.11 18.84 -12.54
CA ALA A 92 -6.53 19.42 -13.82
C ALA A 92 -5.39 20.05 -14.63
N ASP A 93 -4.32 20.49 -13.94
CA ASP A 93 -3.15 21.14 -14.55
C ASP A 93 -2.00 20.17 -14.91
N LYS A 94 -2.20 18.84 -14.81
CA LYS A 94 -1.18 17.84 -15.16
C LYS A 94 -1.37 17.33 -16.58
N GLU A 95 -0.26 17.23 -17.31
CA GLU A 95 -0.21 16.55 -18.61
C GLU A 95 -0.36 15.02 -18.46
N LYS A 96 0.08 14.47 -17.32
CA LYS A 96 -0.04 13.05 -16.95
C LYS A 96 -0.56 12.88 -15.54
N SER A 97 -1.34 11.83 -15.29
CA SER A 97 -1.80 11.52 -13.94
C SER A 97 -0.67 11.00 -13.04
N GLY A 98 -0.89 11.03 -11.72
CA GLY A 98 0.05 10.40 -10.78
C GLY A 98 0.22 8.91 -11.06
N GLY A 99 -0.88 8.22 -11.39
CA GLY A 99 -0.88 6.80 -11.71
C GLY A 99 -0.08 6.46 -12.97
N GLU A 100 -0.17 7.29 -14.01
CA GLU A 100 0.66 7.15 -15.22
C GLU A 100 2.15 7.30 -14.91
N LEU A 101 2.52 8.32 -14.13
CA LEU A 101 3.91 8.52 -13.70
C LEU A 101 4.42 7.32 -12.86
N MET A 102 3.57 6.75 -12.00
CA MET A 102 3.88 5.54 -11.24
C MET A 102 4.13 4.33 -12.14
N ARG A 103 3.28 4.13 -13.15
CA ARG A 103 3.43 3.05 -14.14
C ARG A 103 4.72 3.20 -14.95
N GLU A 104 4.99 4.39 -15.48
CA GLU A 104 6.23 4.67 -16.22
C GLU A 104 7.47 4.40 -15.37
N TYR A 105 7.45 4.84 -14.11
CA TYR A 105 8.54 4.60 -13.18
C TYR A 105 8.70 3.10 -12.84
N LEU A 106 7.60 2.36 -12.69
CA LEU A 106 7.63 0.91 -12.45
C LEU A 106 8.30 0.18 -13.61
N LEU A 107 7.79 0.37 -14.83
CA LEU A 107 8.24 -0.35 -16.02
C LEU A 107 9.69 0.00 -16.39
N ALA A 108 10.12 1.24 -16.11
CA ALA A 108 11.53 1.61 -16.27
C ALA A 108 12.46 0.87 -15.29
N LYS A 109 12.00 0.53 -14.09
CA LYS A 109 12.80 -0.15 -13.05
C LYS A 109 12.67 -1.68 -13.07
N TYR A 110 11.57 -2.17 -13.62
CA TYR A 110 11.21 -3.59 -13.74
C TYR A 110 10.73 -3.89 -15.16
N PRO A 111 11.62 -3.83 -16.16
CA PRO A 111 11.26 -4.03 -17.57
C PRO A 111 10.73 -5.44 -17.88
N GLU A 112 10.93 -6.40 -16.98
CA GLU A 112 10.38 -7.75 -17.06
C GLU A 112 8.88 -7.85 -16.67
N ILE A 113 8.31 -6.81 -16.06
CA ILE A 113 6.87 -6.76 -15.77
C ILE A 113 6.14 -6.46 -17.09
N PRO A 114 5.22 -7.34 -17.54
CA PRO A 114 4.44 -7.06 -18.74
C PRO A 114 3.57 -5.82 -18.54
N ASP A 115 3.48 -5.00 -19.59
CA ASP A 115 2.72 -3.75 -19.60
C ASP A 115 1.23 -3.97 -19.24
N ASP A 116 0.65 -5.07 -19.72
CA ASP A 116 -0.72 -5.50 -19.48
C ASP A 116 -1.01 -5.91 -18.03
N ASN A 117 0.04 -6.18 -17.23
CA ASN A 117 -0.07 -6.49 -15.81
C ASN A 117 -0.10 -5.22 -14.94
N VAL A 118 0.05 -4.02 -15.53
CA VAL A 118 0.05 -2.74 -14.81
C VAL A 118 -1.13 -1.88 -15.26
N ILE A 119 -2.12 -1.79 -14.39
CA ILE A 119 -3.36 -1.05 -14.58
C ILE A 119 -3.24 0.32 -13.91
N VAL A 120 -3.77 1.37 -14.55
CA VAL A 120 -3.82 2.73 -14.01
C VAL A 120 -5.26 3.10 -13.69
N GLU A 121 -5.49 3.56 -12.46
CA GLU A 121 -6.75 4.18 -12.03
C GLU A 121 -6.44 5.61 -11.59
N ASP A 122 -6.83 6.57 -12.42
CA ASP A 122 -6.42 7.97 -12.30
C ASP A 122 -7.57 8.98 -12.36
N ARG A 123 -8.81 8.50 -12.28
CA ARG A 123 -10.01 9.35 -12.39
C ARG A 123 -10.31 10.12 -11.09
N ALA A 124 -9.76 9.66 -9.98
CA ALA A 124 -10.13 10.11 -8.65
C ALA A 124 -9.24 11.25 -8.12
N THR A 125 -9.79 12.11 -7.27
CA THR A 125 -9.06 13.30 -6.76
C THR A 125 -8.57 13.16 -5.33
N ASN A 126 -8.96 12.07 -4.65
CA ASN A 126 -8.61 11.80 -3.26
C ASN A 126 -8.62 10.29 -2.98
N THR A 127 -8.05 9.87 -1.83
CA THR A 127 -7.87 8.45 -1.49
C THR A 127 -9.17 7.63 -1.46
N ILE A 128 -10.30 8.22 -1.03
CA ILE A 128 -11.57 7.49 -0.95
C ILE A 128 -12.17 7.29 -2.35
N GLU A 129 -12.06 8.31 -3.21
CA GLU A 129 -12.46 8.20 -4.61
C GLU A 129 -11.58 7.22 -5.39
N ASN A 130 -10.25 7.25 -5.15
CA ASN A 130 -9.28 6.33 -5.74
C ASN A 130 -9.69 4.88 -5.43
N PHE A 131 -10.12 4.65 -4.19
CA PHE A 131 -10.65 3.37 -3.78
C PHE A 131 -11.94 3.03 -4.52
N ALA A 132 -12.92 3.93 -4.59
CA ALA A 132 -14.17 3.70 -5.31
C ALA A 132 -13.96 3.34 -6.79
N GLY A 133 -13.08 4.07 -7.48
CA GLY A 133 -12.73 3.81 -8.88
C GLY A 133 -12.08 2.43 -9.06
N THR A 134 -11.14 2.09 -8.16
CA THR A 134 -10.47 0.79 -8.15
C THR A 134 -11.47 -0.35 -7.90
N VAL A 135 -12.39 -0.17 -6.96
CA VAL A 135 -13.41 -1.16 -6.63
C VAL A 135 -14.36 -1.41 -7.80
N ASN A 136 -14.82 -0.35 -8.47
CA ASN A 136 -15.66 -0.50 -9.65
C ASN A 136 -14.93 -1.26 -10.77
N PHE A 137 -13.66 -0.95 -11.00
CA PHE A 137 -12.84 -1.70 -11.96
C PHE A 137 -12.77 -3.19 -11.62
N LEU A 138 -12.56 -3.52 -10.35
CA LEU A 138 -12.51 -4.91 -9.88
C LEU A 138 -13.86 -5.62 -10.07
N ASP A 139 -14.97 -4.96 -9.72
CA ASP A 139 -16.32 -5.49 -9.89
C ASP A 139 -16.67 -5.72 -11.37
N GLU A 140 -16.38 -4.74 -12.25
CA GLU A 140 -16.60 -4.83 -13.70
C GLU A 140 -15.78 -5.96 -14.34
N SER A 141 -14.59 -6.22 -13.79
CA SER A 141 -13.70 -7.29 -14.23
C SER A 141 -14.05 -8.66 -13.61
N ASN A 142 -15.14 -8.77 -12.83
CA ASN A 142 -15.53 -9.96 -12.06
C ASN A 142 -14.42 -10.48 -11.11
N ILE A 143 -13.61 -9.57 -10.57
CA ILE A 143 -12.55 -9.89 -9.62
C ILE A 143 -13.14 -9.77 -8.21
N HIS A 144 -13.53 -10.90 -7.62
CA HIS A 144 -14.20 -10.91 -6.32
C HIS A 144 -13.19 -10.87 -5.14
N SER A 145 -13.18 -9.76 -4.42
CA SER A 145 -12.39 -9.54 -3.19
C SER A 145 -12.89 -10.25 -1.94
N ASP A 146 -14.10 -10.80 -1.97
CA ASP A 146 -14.81 -11.23 -0.75
C ASP A 146 -14.26 -12.57 -0.20
N LYS A 147 -13.33 -13.21 -0.90
CA LYS A 147 -12.65 -14.43 -0.45
C LYS A 147 -11.39 -14.06 0.32
N ALA A 148 -11.49 -14.03 1.64
CA ALA A 148 -10.33 -14.00 2.53
C ALA A 148 -9.37 -15.16 2.19
N VAL A 149 -8.07 -14.87 2.20
CA VAL A 149 -7.00 -15.86 2.10
C VAL A 149 -7.14 -16.84 3.27
N GLY A 150 -7.70 -18.03 3.03
CA GLY A 150 -7.90 -19.04 4.07
C GLY A 150 -9.03 -20.05 3.85
N SER A 151 -9.97 -19.80 2.93
CA SER A 151 -10.97 -20.81 2.54
C SER A 151 -10.37 -21.79 1.54
N GLN A 152 -9.85 -22.92 2.03
CA GLN A 152 -9.36 -24.07 1.23
C GLN A 152 -10.49 -24.81 0.50
N THR A 153 -11.30 -24.11 -0.30
CA THR A 153 -12.15 -24.76 -1.29
C THR A 153 -11.44 -24.69 -2.63
N GLU A 154 -10.86 -25.81 -3.01
CA GLU A 154 -10.24 -26.09 -4.30
C GLU A 154 -11.22 -25.82 -5.45
N ALA A 155 -11.19 -24.61 -6.00
CA ALA A 155 -11.64 -24.32 -7.37
C ALA A 155 -11.12 -22.93 -7.77
N THR A 156 -10.19 -22.92 -8.74
CA THR A 156 -9.84 -21.81 -9.66
C THR A 156 -9.51 -20.44 -9.07
N GLY A 157 -8.24 -20.01 -9.22
CA GLY A 157 -7.75 -18.62 -9.16
C GLY A 157 -8.49 -17.68 -8.19
N SER A 158 -8.10 -17.66 -6.92
CA SER A 158 -8.71 -16.75 -5.96
C SER A 158 -8.25 -15.32 -6.27
N SER A 159 -9.19 -14.48 -6.71
CA SER A 159 -9.12 -13.04 -6.93
C SER A 159 -8.79 -12.22 -5.67
N SER A 160 -7.77 -12.62 -4.91
CA SER A 160 -7.36 -11.92 -3.69
C SER A 160 -6.69 -10.60 -4.03
N VAL A 161 -7.05 -9.56 -3.27
CA VAL A 161 -6.55 -8.19 -3.40
C VAL A 161 -5.65 -7.89 -2.20
N ALA A 162 -4.51 -7.27 -2.46
CA ALA A 162 -3.63 -6.70 -1.45
C ALA A 162 -3.49 -5.20 -1.63
N PHE A 163 -3.11 -4.50 -0.56
CA PHE A 163 -2.89 -3.06 -0.55
C PHE A 163 -1.42 -2.76 -0.30
N LEU A 164 -0.87 -1.76 -0.99
CA LEU A 164 0.49 -1.28 -0.77
C LEU A 164 0.51 0.24 -0.60
N SER A 165 1.12 0.69 0.49
CA SER A 165 1.54 2.09 0.67
C SER A 165 2.57 2.16 1.81
N ASN A 166 2.76 3.30 2.44
CA ASN A 166 3.70 3.46 3.55
C ASN A 166 3.07 3.02 4.88
N ARG A 167 3.89 2.58 5.84
CA ARG A 167 3.42 2.03 7.12
C ARG A 167 2.38 2.93 7.81
N PHE A 168 2.63 4.23 7.87
CA PHE A 168 1.77 5.16 8.61
C PHE A 168 0.40 5.38 7.95
N HIS A 169 0.25 5.12 6.65
CA HIS A 169 -1.04 5.20 5.95
C HIS A 169 -1.83 3.89 5.96
N MET A 170 -1.24 2.79 6.46
CA MET A 170 -1.86 1.46 6.33
C MET A 170 -3.14 1.33 7.12
N ALA A 171 -3.19 1.90 8.32
CA ALA A 171 -4.42 1.90 9.12
C ALA A 171 -5.57 2.57 8.36
N ARG A 172 -5.33 3.77 7.80
CA ARG A 172 -6.34 4.48 7.03
C ARG A 172 -6.79 3.72 5.78
N ILE A 173 -5.86 3.14 5.03
CA ILE A 173 -6.18 2.38 3.80
C ILE A 173 -6.99 1.12 4.14
N LYS A 174 -6.65 0.41 5.21
CA LYS A 174 -7.43 -0.74 5.69
C LYS A 174 -8.83 -0.32 6.12
N ASN A 175 -8.95 0.75 6.90
CA ASN A 175 -10.27 1.27 7.32
C ASN A 175 -11.10 1.68 6.10
N ILE A 176 -10.50 2.34 5.10
CA ILE A 176 -11.17 2.65 3.83
C ILE A 176 -11.65 1.35 3.18
N ALA A 177 -10.76 0.39 2.97
CA ALA A 177 -11.07 -0.88 2.30
C ALA A 177 -12.26 -1.59 2.95
N GLU A 178 -12.29 -1.65 4.28
CA GLU A 178 -13.41 -2.23 5.03
C GLU A 178 -14.73 -1.53 4.74
N LYS A 179 -14.75 -0.19 4.61
CA LYS A 179 -15.96 0.57 4.23
C LYS A 179 -16.45 0.26 2.82
N PHE A 180 -15.59 -0.23 1.94
CA PHE A 180 -15.97 -0.70 0.61
C PHE A 180 -16.29 -2.21 0.56
N GLY A 181 -16.29 -2.89 1.70
CA GLY A 181 -16.51 -4.33 1.81
C GLY A 181 -15.30 -5.17 1.38
N PHE A 182 -14.10 -4.60 1.34
CA PHE A 182 -12.88 -5.32 1.01
C PHE A 182 -12.18 -5.82 2.28
N LYS A 183 -11.70 -7.05 2.21
CA LYS A 183 -10.71 -7.59 3.16
C LYS A 183 -9.47 -7.94 2.36
N GLY A 184 -8.32 -7.42 2.77
CA GLY A 184 -7.08 -7.64 2.06
C GLY A 184 -5.88 -7.42 2.95
N ASP A 185 -4.79 -8.11 2.61
CA ASP A 185 -3.52 -7.94 3.30
C ASP A 185 -2.89 -6.61 2.92
N GLY A 186 -2.23 -5.97 3.88
CA GLY A 186 -1.59 -4.68 3.70
C GLY A 186 -0.07 -4.81 3.78
N PHE A 187 0.61 -4.33 2.76
CA PHE A 187 2.06 -4.23 2.67
C PHE A 187 2.50 -2.80 2.91
N ALA A 188 3.45 -2.63 3.83
CA ALA A 188 4.18 -1.37 3.98
C ALA A 188 5.39 -1.40 3.05
N ALA A 189 5.58 -0.37 2.23
CA ALA A 189 6.69 -0.27 1.28
C ALA A 189 8.05 -0.41 1.99
N GLU A 190 8.18 0.13 3.20
CA GLU A 190 9.39 0.03 4.02
C GLU A 190 9.72 -1.42 4.41
N ASP A 191 8.69 -2.22 4.71
CA ASP A 191 8.86 -3.64 5.06
C ASP A 191 9.28 -4.46 3.83
N VAL A 192 8.63 -4.24 2.69
CA VAL A 192 8.92 -4.96 1.44
C VAL A 192 10.34 -4.67 0.96
N LEU A 193 10.73 -3.39 0.91
CA LEU A 193 12.08 -3.00 0.47
C LEU A 193 13.15 -3.48 1.44
N GLY A 194 12.88 -3.46 2.76
CA GLY A 194 13.78 -4.04 3.76
C GLY A 194 13.99 -5.53 3.54
N LEU A 195 12.92 -6.28 3.24
CA LEU A 195 12.99 -7.69 2.92
C LEU A 195 13.81 -7.94 1.64
N ALA A 196 13.51 -7.24 0.55
CA ALA A 196 14.22 -7.37 -0.72
C ALA A 196 15.73 -7.11 -0.57
N ALA A 197 16.10 -6.06 0.18
CA ALA A 197 17.49 -5.75 0.48
C ALA A 197 18.19 -6.87 1.27
N SER A 198 17.48 -7.52 2.21
CA SER A 198 18.03 -8.63 2.99
C SER A 198 18.29 -9.89 2.15
N GLN A 199 17.45 -10.15 1.15
CA GLN A 199 17.58 -11.33 0.28
C GLN A 199 18.79 -11.25 -0.65
N LYS A 200 19.13 -10.05 -1.16
CA LYS A 200 20.31 -9.85 -2.01
C LYS A 200 21.65 -10.10 -1.28
N LYS A 201 21.67 -10.05 0.05
CA LYS A 201 22.88 -10.31 0.86
C LYS A 201 23.12 -11.79 1.13
N ASP A 202 22.09 -12.64 1.03
CA ASP A 202 22.23 -14.05 1.39
C ASP A 202 22.77 -14.88 0.21
N LYS A 203 24.10 -14.98 0.13
CA LYS A 203 24.82 -15.79 -0.87
C LYS A 203 24.67 -17.31 -0.66
N THR A 204 23.88 -17.76 0.34
CA THR A 204 23.86 -19.16 0.77
C THR A 204 22.79 -20.04 0.11
N GLY A 205 21.95 -19.48 -0.77
CA GLY A 205 21.06 -20.27 -1.64
C GLY A 205 19.90 -20.97 -0.92
N LYS A 206 19.55 -20.60 0.31
CA LYS A 206 18.31 -21.06 0.95
C LYS A 206 17.14 -20.19 0.50
N THR A 207 16.14 -20.83 -0.12
CA THR A 207 14.95 -20.18 -0.70
C THR A 207 14.11 -19.45 0.35
N ALA A 208 13.53 -18.33 -0.09
CA ALA A 208 12.90 -17.28 0.70
C ALA A 208 11.59 -17.65 1.42
N GLU A 209 11.05 -18.85 1.19
CA GLU A 209 9.73 -19.30 1.67
C GLU A 209 9.61 -19.19 3.20
N SER A 210 10.67 -19.49 3.97
CA SER A 210 10.60 -19.44 5.44
C SER A 210 10.45 -18.04 6.05
N ARG A 211 10.85 -16.97 5.35
CA ARG A 211 10.82 -15.60 5.92
C ARG A 211 9.50 -14.88 5.70
N PHE A 212 8.80 -15.17 4.59
CA PHE A 212 7.50 -14.57 4.30
C PHE A 212 6.42 -15.14 5.24
N ASP A 213 6.46 -16.44 5.56
CA ASP A 213 5.55 -17.06 6.51
C ASP A 213 5.76 -16.54 7.95
N ILE A 214 7.02 -16.34 8.36
CA ILE A 214 7.34 -15.70 9.63
C ILE A 214 6.87 -14.24 9.65
N TRP A 215 6.96 -13.52 8.53
CA TRP A 215 6.49 -12.14 8.40
C TRP A 215 4.95 -12.04 8.45
N ASN A 216 4.24 -12.94 7.76
CA ASN A 216 2.78 -13.02 7.81
C ASN A 216 2.26 -13.48 9.18
N TYR A 217 2.95 -14.41 9.84
CA TYR A 217 2.68 -14.79 11.22
C TYR A 217 2.83 -13.61 12.19
N ARG A 218 3.84 -12.74 11.97
CA ARG A 218 4.06 -11.53 12.78
C ARG A 218 3.02 -10.43 12.55
N MET A 219 2.54 -10.27 11.32
CA MET A 219 1.50 -9.29 10.98
C MET A 219 0.09 -9.73 11.41
N SER A 220 -0.12 -11.05 11.58
CA SER A 220 -1.39 -11.63 12.07
C SER A 220 -1.46 -11.81 13.59
N ASN A 221 -0.34 -11.71 14.33
CA ASN A 221 -0.28 -11.78 15.79
C ASN A 221 0.50 -10.59 16.40
N PRO A 222 -0.09 -9.39 16.49
CA PRO A 222 0.58 -8.20 17.03
C PRO A 222 0.92 -8.28 18.54
N GLU A 223 0.35 -9.23 19.28
CA GLU A 223 0.56 -9.41 20.73
C GLU A 223 1.65 -10.44 21.10
N GLY A 224 2.26 -11.12 20.11
CA GLY A 224 3.29 -12.14 20.34
C GLY A 224 4.66 -11.56 20.68
N ASN A 225 4.92 -11.35 21.98
CA ASN A 225 6.02 -10.53 22.49
C ASN A 225 7.44 -11.14 22.46
N ASP A 226 7.71 -12.33 21.90
CA ASP A 226 8.88 -13.11 22.37
C ASP A 226 9.88 -13.67 21.33
N VAL A 227 9.99 -13.11 20.12
CA VAL A 227 11.02 -13.56 19.14
C VAL A 227 11.80 -12.41 18.50
N TRP A 228 12.49 -11.64 19.32
CA TRP A 228 13.39 -10.55 18.91
C TRP A 228 14.85 -10.95 19.17
N ARG A 229 15.54 -11.55 18.19
CA ARG A 229 16.95 -11.95 18.31
C ARG A 229 17.87 -11.50 17.17
N ASP A 230 17.43 -10.59 16.30
CA ASP A 230 18.39 -9.83 15.48
C ASP A 230 18.49 -8.40 16.01
N PRO A 231 19.55 -8.09 16.78
CA PRO A 231 19.79 -6.75 17.30
C PRO A 231 19.90 -5.69 16.21
N ASN A 232 20.30 -6.04 14.98
CA ASN A 232 20.49 -5.10 13.89
C ASN A 232 19.18 -4.68 13.24
N GLU A 233 18.21 -5.59 13.12
CA GLU A 233 16.85 -5.30 12.63
C GLU A 233 16.06 -4.46 13.65
N VAL A 234 16.21 -4.78 14.94
CA VAL A 234 15.67 -3.98 16.05
C VAL A 234 16.33 -2.60 16.07
N ALA A 235 17.65 -2.51 15.88
CA ALA A 235 18.39 -1.26 15.79
C ALA A 235 18.01 -0.43 14.56
N ARG A 236 17.76 -1.01 13.38
CA ARG A 236 17.30 -0.29 12.17
C ARG A 236 15.88 0.26 12.33
N ARG A 237 14.99 -0.52 12.93
CA ARG A 237 13.60 -0.11 13.21
C ARG A 237 13.55 0.88 14.37
N HIS A 238 14.36 0.70 15.41
CA HIS A 238 14.61 1.72 16.42
C HIS A 238 15.26 2.94 15.79
N TYR A 239 16.15 2.84 14.81
CA TYR A 239 16.78 3.98 14.16
C TYR A 239 15.77 4.81 13.35
N LEU A 240 14.92 4.20 12.51
CA LEU A 240 13.86 4.95 11.83
C LEU A 240 12.84 5.52 12.82
N ARG A 241 12.56 4.80 13.91
CA ARG A 241 11.66 5.25 14.98
C ARG A 241 12.28 6.35 15.84
N ILE A 242 13.58 6.31 16.12
CA ILE A 242 14.38 7.28 16.88
C ILE A 242 14.66 8.50 15.99
N VAL A 243 14.94 8.35 14.70
CA VAL A 243 15.00 9.47 13.75
C VAL A 243 13.63 10.16 13.70
N TYR A 244 12.52 9.43 13.60
CA TYR A 244 11.18 10.02 13.67
C TYR A 244 10.83 10.63 15.03
N HIS A 245 11.24 10.01 16.14
CA HIS A 245 10.92 10.46 17.50
C HIS A 245 11.80 11.63 17.94
N LEU A 246 13.10 11.63 17.60
CA LEU A 246 14.04 12.73 17.85
C LEU A 246 13.76 13.94 16.96
N ILE A 247 13.28 13.75 15.72
CA ILE A 247 12.76 14.85 14.89
C ILE A 247 11.48 15.44 15.51
N SER A 248 10.70 14.63 16.25
CA SER A 248 9.50 15.10 16.95
C SER A 248 9.80 15.76 18.31
N GLU A 249 10.85 15.36 19.01
CA GLU A 249 11.24 15.91 20.32
C GLU A 249 12.19 17.10 20.23
N ALA A 250 12.99 17.23 19.17
CA ALA A 250 13.82 18.42 18.90
C ALA A 250 12.99 19.71 18.67
N LYS A 251 11.65 19.62 18.69
CA LYS A 251 10.72 20.74 18.57
C LYS A 251 9.92 21.06 19.83
N ALA A 252 10.27 20.48 20.99
CA ALA A 252 9.54 20.72 22.24
C ALA A 252 10.19 21.71 23.23
N GLY A 253 11.30 22.38 22.91
CA GLY A 253 11.81 23.42 23.81
C GLY A 253 13.07 24.12 23.31
N GLU A 254 13.02 25.44 23.29
CA GLU A 254 14.09 26.38 22.93
C GLU A 254 15.29 26.26 23.89
N ASP A 255 16.41 25.64 23.48
CA ASP A 255 17.73 25.91 24.07
C ASP A 255 18.87 25.47 23.12
N GLU A 256 19.69 26.42 22.65
CA GLU A 256 20.83 26.18 21.75
C GLU A 256 21.90 25.26 22.36
N ALA A 257 21.99 25.18 23.69
CA ALA A 257 22.97 24.34 24.39
C ALA A 257 22.76 22.83 24.12
N ASN A 258 21.52 22.39 23.91
CA ASN A 258 21.20 20.99 23.66
C ASN A 258 21.55 20.55 22.22
N VAL A 259 21.57 21.47 21.25
CA VAL A 259 21.90 21.17 19.84
C VAL A 259 23.36 20.74 19.68
N GLN A 260 24.27 21.32 20.46
CA GLN A 260 25.71 21.00 20.41
C GLN A 260 26.00 19.62 21.04
N GLU A 261 25.33 19.30 22.15
CA GLU A 261 25.43 18.00 22.81
C GLU A 261 24.74 16.89 22.00
N TYR A 262 23.63 17.21 21.31
CA TYR A 262 22.97 16.29 20.38
C TYR A 262 23.74 16.05 19.09
N SER A 263 24.40 17.04 18.50
CA SER A 263 25.30 16.83 17.36
C SER A 263 26.49 15.93 17.74
N SER A 264 26.96 16.04 18.99
CA SER A 264 27.94 15.14 19.62
C SER A 264 27.38 13.73 19.89
N PHE A 265 26.08 13.57 20.17
CA PHE A 265 25.42 12.27 20.33
C PHE A 265 25.05 11.62 19.00
N LEU A 266 24.57 12.38 18.01
CA LEU A 266 24.30 11.93 16.66
C LEU A 266 25.57 11.45 15.98
N SER A 267 26.70 12.15 16.11
CA SER A 267 28.00 11.63 15.66
C SER A 267 28.47 10.35 16.39
N LYS A 268 27.84 9.98 17.52
CA LYS A 268 28.09 8.73 18.26
C LYS A 268 27.05 7.63 17.99
N VAL A 269 25.82 7.97 17.56
CA VAL A 269 24.69 7.04 17.33
C VAL A 269 24.35 6.84 15.84
N TRP A 270 24.78 7.75 14.96
CA TRP A 270 25.04 7.42 13.55
C TRP A 270 26.16 6.40 13.56
N HIS A 271 25.84 5.10 13.67
CA HIS A 271 26.83 4.08 13.35
C HIS A 271 27.10 4.26 11.85
N PRO A 272 28.28 4.76 11.44
CA PRO A 272 28.53 5.13 10.05
C PRO A 272 28.30 3.95 9.11
N GLU A 273 28.51 2.75 9.65
CA GLU A 273 28.31 1.46 9.01
C GLU A 273 26.83 1.18 8.67
N LEU A 274 25.88 1.48 9.56
CA LEU A 274 24.44 1.23 9.28
C LEU A 274 23.88 2.19 8.23
N ARG A 275 24.35 3.44 8.24
CA ARG A 275 24.06 4.43 7.20
C ARG A 275 24.65 3.97 5.87
N LEU A 276 25.94 3.63 5.87
CA LEU A 276 26.64 3.15 4.68
C LEU A 276 25.96 1.92 4.08
N GLU A 277 25.49 0.97 4.90
CA GLU A 277 24.77 -0.20 4.42
C GLU A 277 23.40 0.13 3.80
N LEU A 278 22.66 1.09 4.37
CA LEU A 278 21.39 1.54 3.81
C LEU A 278 21.63 2.30 2.49
N ASP A 279 22.57 3.23 2.50
CA ASP A 279 22.99 4.01 1.34
C ASP A 279 23.45 3.08 0.20
N GLN A 280 24.27 2.07 0.52
CA GLN A 280 24.66 1.05 -0.46
C GLN A 280 23.46 0.23 -0.97
N SER A 281 22.52 -0.14 -0.10
CA SER A 281 21.33 -0.88 -0.52
C SER A 281 20.46 -0.07 -1.47
N LEU A 282 20.27 1.22 -1.18
CA LEU A 282 19.51 2.16 -2.00
C LEU A 282 20.23 2.45 -3.33
N ALA A 283 21.55 2.68 -3.29
CA ALA A 283 22.36 2.84 -4.48
C ALA A 283 22.33 1.59 -5.38
N ASN A 284 22.36 0.39 -4.79
CA ASN A 284 22.23 -0.88 -5.53
C ASN A 284 20.83 -1.07 -6.15
N LEU A 285 19.82 -0.34 -5.68
CA LEU A 285 18.49 -0.26 -6.30
C LEU A 285 18.39 0.88 -7.33
N GLY A 286 19.50 1.55 -7.63
CA GLY A 286 19.55 2.69 -8.55
C GLY A 286 18.80 3.92 -8.02
N VAL A 287 18.75 4.08 -6.69
CA VAL A 287 18.27 5.28 -6.01
C VAL A 287 19.45 6.23 -5.83
N ASP A 288 19.28 7.49 -6.25
CA ASP A 288 20.22 8.56 -5.93
C ASP A 288 20.12 8.91 -4.44
N VAL A 289 21.07 8.38 -3.66
CA VAL A 289 21.10 8.53 -2.20
C VAL A 289 21.36 9.97 -1.78
N GLU A 290 22.14 10.72 -2.55
CA GLU A 290 22.45 12.11 -2.24
C GLU A 290 21.23 13.00 -2.48
N ALA A 291 20.55 12.82 -3.61
CA ALA A 291 19.28 13.47 -3.88
C ALA A 291 18.21 13.09 -2.85
N LEU A 292 18.14 11.81 -2.44
CA LEU A 292 17.24 11.35 -1.38
C LEU A 292 17.51 12.04 -0.05
N HIS A 293 18.77 12.13 0.39
CA HIS A 293 19.12 12.84 1.61
C HIS A 293 18.73 14.31 1.54
N LYS A 294 18.96 14.96 0.41
CA LYS A 294 18.58 16.36 0.19
C LYS A 294 17.05 16.54 0.20
N GLU A 295 16.29 15.65 -0.43
CA GLU A 295 14.82 15.66 -0.40
C GLU A 295 14.30 15.44 1.01
N ILE A 296 14.89 14.51 1.78
CA ILE A 296 14.57 14.31 3.20
C ILE A 296 14.85 15.58 4.00
N GLU A 297 15.99 16.23 3.80
CA GLU A 297 16.32 17.50 4.48
C GLU A 297 15.36 18.63 4.09
N GLU A 298 14.96 18.73 2.82
CA GLU A 298 14.00 19.71 2.33
C GLU A 298 12.59 19.43 2.85
N ASP A 299 12.16 18.18 2.87
CA ASP A 299 10.89 17.78 3.49
C ASP A 299 10.95 18.01 5.00
N ILE A 300 12.08 17.80 5.69
CA ILE A 300 12.26 18.18 7.11
C ILE A 300 12.13 19.71 7.28
N LYS A 301 12.74 20.51 6.40
CA LYS A 301 12.60 21.97 6.40
C LYS A 301 11.16 22.41 6.13
N ARG A 302 10.45 21.73 5.23
CA ARG A 302 9.05 22.00 4.85
C ARG A 302 8.08 21.57 5.96
N MET A 303 8.35 20.43 6.61
CA MET A 303 7.76 19.98 7.88
C MET A 303 8.13 20.89 9.05
N GLY A 304 8.96 21.92 8.83
CA GLY A 304 9.15 23.09 9.70
C GLY A 304 7.86 23.59 10.36
N LYS A 305 6.71 23.48 9.66
CA LYS A 305 5.39 23.94 10.12
C LYS A 305 4.42 22.84 10.62
N THR A 306 4.71 21.56 10.43
CA THR A 306 3.81 20.45 10.80
C THR A 306 4.67 19.27 11.22
N SER A 307 4.66 18.94 12.51
CA SER A 307 5.46 17.86 13.08
C SER A 307 4.95 16.49 12.62
N TYR A 308 5.79 15.44 12.67
CA TYR A 308 5.32 14.06 12.46
C TYR A 308 4.17 13.70 13.41
N ARG A 309 4.21 14.23 14.64
CA ARG A 309 3.12 14.09 15.62
C ARG A 309 1.82 14.68 15.07
N ASP A 310 1.87 15.83 14.40
CA ASP A 310 0.70 16.43 13.75
C ASP A 310 0.21 15.59 12.56
N TYR A 311 1.11 14.98 11.79
CA TYR A 311 0.71 14.01 10.75
C TYR A 311 0.02 12.79 11.33
N LEU A 312 0.57 12.18 12.39
CA LEU A 312 -0.05 11.04 13.06
C LEU A 312 -1.39 11.44 13.70
N ARG A 313 -1.50 12.62 14.30
CA ARG A 313 -2.76 13.18 14.81
C ARG A 313 -3.78 13.33 13.70
N GLN A 314 -3.38 13.85 12.54
CA GLN A 314 -4.25 13.93 11.37
C GLN A 314 -4.67 12.52 10.89
N GLU A 315 -3.74 11.57 10.73
CA GLU A 315 -4.08 10.19 10.32
C GLU A 315 -5.03 9.52 11.32
N ASN A 316 -4.84 9.73 12.63
CA ASN A 316 -5.74 9.24 13.68
C ASN A 316 -7.11 9.91 13.60
N ARG A 317 -7.16 11.25 13.48
CA ARG A 317 -8.41 12.01 13.28
C ARG A 317 -9.18 11.51 12.07
N TRP A 318 -8.50 11.28 10.95
CA TRP A 318 -9.12 10.73 9.74
C TRP A 318 -9.61 9.30 9.96
N SER A 319 -8.80 8.45 10.60
CA SER A 319 -9.14 7.05 10.87
C SER A 319 -10.34 6.93 11.82
N GLN A 320 -10.41 7.76 12.86
CA GLN A 320 -11.54 7.87 13.78
C GLN A 320 -12.76 8.43 13.05
N GLY A 321 -12.56 9.46 12.22
CA GLY A 321 -13.56 10.03 11.32
C GLY A 321 -14.29 9.02 10.47
N MET A 322 -13.56 8.04 9.92
CA MET A 322 -14.15 6.96 9.13
C MET A 322 -15.13 6.09 9.93
N ASN A 323 -14.93 5.98 11.23
CA ASN A 323 -15.77 5.14 12.08
C ASN A 323 -16.96 5.92 12.66
N GLU A 324 -16.74 7.19 13.00
CA GLU A 324 -17.71 7.97 13.78
C GLU A 324 -18.54 8.96 12.95
N VAL A 325 -18.08 9.35 11.76
CA VAL A 325 -18.72 10.38 10.93
C VAL A 325 -19.07 9.81 9.55
N PRO A 326 -20.25 9.19 9.35
CA PRO A 326 -20.62 8.62 8.05
C PRO A 326 -20.57 9.64 6.92
N GLU A 327 -20.99 10.89 7.15
CA GLU A 327 -20.92 11.98 6.16
C GLU A 327 -19.51 12.24 5.62
N TYR A 328 -18.47 11.75 6.29
CA TYR A 328 -17.09 11.87 5.82
C TYR A 328 -16.79 10.95 4.61
N TRP A 329 -17.40 9.76 4.56
CA TRP A 329 -17.09 8.71 3.58
C TRP A 329 -18.28 8.21 2.76
N LEU A 330 -19.49 8.29 3.30
CA LEU A 330 -20.71 7.70 2.75
C LEU A 330 -20.96 8.13 1.30
N PHE A 331 -20.78 9.41 1.02
CA PHE A 331 -21.09 9.97 -0.29
C PHE A 331 -20.06 9.57 -1.36
N GLN A 332 -18.81 9.36 -0.96
CA GLN A 332 -17.78 8.83 -1.87
C GLN A 332 -17.96 7.33 -2.09
N VAL A 333 -18.33 6.59 -1.03
CA VAL A 333 -18.64 5.16 -1.15
C VAL A 333 -19.85 4.93 -2.06
N ALA A 334 -20.82 5.85 -2.09
CA ALA A 334 -21.94 5.80 -3.03
C ALA A 334 -21.51 5.88 -4.52
N LYS A 335 -20.26 6.24 -4.83
CA LYS A 335 -19.73 6.19 -6.21
C LYS A 335 -19.48 4.76 -6.71
N VAL A 336 -19.60 3.72 -5.87
CA VAL A 336 -19.60 2.33 -6.34
C VAL A 336 -20.93 1.92 -6.96
N ASN A 337 -20.99 0.76 -7.63
CA ASN A 337 -22.25 0.22 -8.17
C ASN A 337 -23.32 -0.01 -7.09
N SER A 338 -24.61 0.01 -7.50
CA SER A 338 -25.76 -0.10 -6.58
C SER A 338 -25.72 -1.35 -5.72
N THR A 339 -25.35 -2.48 -6.31
CA THR A 339 -25.32 -3.78 -5.62
C THR A 339 -24.32 -3.78 -4.48
N ARG A 340 -23.09 -3.32 -4.71
CA ARG A 340 -22.07 -3.20 -3.66
C ARG A 340 -22.45 -2.14 -2.64
N PHE A 341 -22.95 -0.99 -3.08
CA PHE A 341 -23.36 0.07 -2.17
C PHE A 341 -24.44 -0.39 -1.20
N ARG A 342 -25.44 -1.15 -1.68
CA ARG A 342 -26.49 -1.75 -0.84
C ARG A 342 -25.88 -2.69 0.20
N LYS A 343 -25.00 -3.63 -0.21
CA LYS A 343 -24.30 -4.53 0.71
C LYS A 343 -23.52 -3.80 1.80
N ILE A 344 -22.88 -2.67 1.46
CA ILE A 344 -22.16 -1.84 2.43
C ILE A 344 -23.13 -1.26 3.48
N LEU A 345 -24.30 -0.77 3.05
CA LEU A 345 -25.31 -0.24 3.96
C LEU A 345 -26.00 -1.33 4.81
N GLU A 346 -26.07 -2.56 4.31
CA GLU A 346 -26.62 -3.71 5.04
C GLU A 346 -25.70 -4.22 6.16
N ASP A 347 -24.40 -3.89 6.12
CA ASP A 347 -23.47 -4.26 7.19
C ASP A 347 -23.89 -3.60 8.53
N PRO A 348 -24.11 -4.38 9.60
CA PRO A 348 -24.47 -3.84 10.91
C PRO A 348 -23.49 -2.80 11.46
N ALA A 349 -22.21 -2.86 11.07
CA ALA A 349 -21.21 -1.86 11.45
C ALA A 349 -21.47 -0.48 10.85
N ASN A 350 -22.34 -0.38 9.83
CA ASN A 350 -22.67 0.85 9.10
C ASN A 350 -24.08 1.39 9.42
N VAL A 351 -24.70 0.95 10.52
CA VAL A 351 -26.03 1.44 10.95
C VAL A 351 -26.13 2.96 11.03
N GLN A 352 -25.04 3.65 11.41
CA GLN A 352 -25.04 5.11 11.49
C GLN A 352 -25.10 5.76 10.09
N ALA A 353 -24.58 5.12 9.05
CA ALA A 353 -24.69 5.59 7.68
C ALA A 353 -26.14 5.54 7.17
N VAL A 354 -26.88 4.47 7.50
CA VAL A 354 -28.32 4.35 7.21
C VAL A 354 -29.10 5.48 7.88
N LYS A 355 -28.86 5.74 9.18
CA LYS A 355 -29.48 6.86 9.90
C LYS A 355 -29.14 8.22 9.30
N THR A 356 -27.90 8.40 8.82
CA THR A 356 -27.50 9.62 8.11
C THR A 356 -28.30 9.81 6.83
N LEU A 357 -28.55 8.76 6.04
CA LEU A 357 -29.41 8.83 4.86
C LEU A 357 -30.86 9.17 5.23
N GLU A 358 -31.40 8.57 6.28
CA GLU A 358 -32.75 8.88 6.79
C GLU A 358 -32.87 10.35 7.22
N ALA A 359 -31.86 10.88 7.91
CA ALA A 359 -31.81 12.28 8.30
C ALA A 359 -31.74 13.25 7.11
N LEU A 360 -31.27 12.78 5.94
CA LEU A 360 -31.25 13.51 4.68
C LEU A 360 -32.56 13.36 3.88
N GLY A 361 -33.56 12.63 4.41
CA GLY A 361 -34.88 12.46 3.81
C GLY A 361 -35.06 11.16 3.01
N PHE A 362 -34.09 10.25 3.01
CA PHE A 362 -34.20 8.94 2.37
C PHE A 362 -34.80 7.93 3.35
N HIS A 363 -36.13 7.81 3.36
CA HIS A 363 -36.84 6.92 4.29
C HIS A 363 -36.59 5.45 3.94
N GLU A 364 -36.19 4.65 4.94
CA GLU A 364 -35.93 3.21 4.84
C GLU A 364 -35.04 2.83 3.63
N PRO A 365 -33.80 3.34 3.53
CA PRO A 365 -32.97 3.21 2.34
C PRO A 365 -32.68 1.74 1.97
N LEU A 366 -32.69 0.82 2.93
CA LEU A 366 -32.50 -0.61 2.69
C LEU A 366 -33.74 -1.30 2.07
N ASN A 367 -34.93 -0.74 2.30
CA ASN A 367 -36.20 -1.28 1.78
C ASN A 367 -36.60 -0.66 0.43
N MET A 368 -35.82 0.29 -0.09
CA MET A 368 -36.09 0.91 -1.39
C MET A 368 -36.00 -0.11 -2.52
N GLY A 369 -36.96 -0.01 -3.45
CA GLY A 369 -36.88 -0.71 -4.74
C GLY A 369 -35.64 -0.27 -5.52
N GLU A 370 -35.21 -1.11 -6.47
CA GLU A 370 -33.90 -0.90 -7.13
C GLU A 370 -33.79 0.44 -7.86
N GLU A 371 -34.88 0.90 -8.49
CA GLU A 371 -34.90 2.20 -9.18
C GLU A 371 -34.74 3.37 -8.19
N ASP A 372 -35.45 3.35 -7.07
CA ASP A 372 -35.39 4.42 -6.06
C ASP A 372 -34.05 4.40 -5.31
N PHE A 373 -33.51 3.22 -5.05
CA PHE A 373 -32.19 3.06 -4.46
C PHE A 373 -31.10 3.62 -5.37
N GLU A 374 -31.17 3.33 -6.67
CA GLU A 374 -30.22 3.87 -7.65
C GLU A 374 -30.33 5.40 -7.76
N LYS A 375 -31.56 5.95 -7.77
CA LYS A 375 -31.77 7.42 -7.72
C LYS A 375 -31.18 8.04 -6.46
N MET A 376 -31.39 7.44 -5.29
CA MET A 376 -30.78 7.87 -4.04
C MET A 376 -29.25 7.87 -4.17
N ARG A 377 -28.66 6.75 -4.61
CA ARG A 377 -27.21 6.60 -4.79
C ARG A 377 -26.64 7.68 -5.72
N GLN A 378 -27.24 7.85 -6.90
CA GLN A 378 -26.84 8.88 -7.85
C GLN A 378 -26.92 10.28 -7.23
N THR A 379 -27.99 10.57 -6.50
CA THR A 379 -28.18 11.85 -5.80
C THR A 379 -27.07 12.12 -4.81
N ILE A 380 -26.77 11.18 -3.91
CA ILE A 380 -25.78 11.39 -2.85
C ILE A 380 -24.33 11.32 -3.35
N SER A 381 -24.09 10.64 -4.48
CA SER A 381 -22.77 10.56 -5.14
C SER A 381 -22.42 11.80 -5.97
N ASN A 382 -23.41 12.69 -6.21
CA ASN A 382 -23.22 13.90 -7.00
C ASN A 382 -22.29 14.89 -6.27
N ASP A 383 -21.34 15.49 -6.99
CA ASP A 383 -20.35 16.38 -6.38
C ASP A 383 -20.96 17.63 -5.70
N ASN A 384 -22.09 18.15 -6.19
CA ASN A 384 -22.80 19.24 -5.52
C ASN A 384 -23.42 18.79 -4.21
N PHE A 385 -23.97 17.57 -4.18
CA PHE A 385 -24.52 16.99 -2.95
C PHE A 385 -23.42 16.73 -1.93
N ILE A 386 -22.30 16.13 -2.37
CA ILE A 386 -21.09 15.92 -1.56
C ILE A 386 -20.63 17.23 -0.97
N LYS A 387 -20.47 18.28 -1.78
CA LYS A 387 -20.00 19.58 -1.31
C LYS A 387 -20.92 20.22 -0.26
N ALA A 388 -22.24 20.00 -0.37
CA ALA A 388 -23.22 20.56 0.56
C ALA A 388 -23.30 19.79 1.89
N HIS A 389 -23.10 18.47 1.88
CA HIS A 389 -23.39 17.62 3.05
C HIS A 389 -22.17 16.95 3.66
N ARG A 390 -21.04 16.87 2.95
CA ARG A 390 -19.82 16.22 3.47
C ARG A 390 -19.34 16.96 4.71
N LYS A 391 -19.17 16.21 5.79
CA LYS A 391 -18.51 16.68 7.01
C LYS A 391 -17.12 16.10 7.07
N LEU A 392 -16.15 16.93 7.42
CA LEU A 392 -14.83 16.43 7.81
C LEU A 392 -14.86 16.08 9.29
N PRO A 393 -14.02 15.14 9.75
CA PRO A 393 -13.87 14.87 11.17
C PRO A 393 -13.51 16.18 11.90
N PRO A 394 -14.02 16.45 13.10
CA PRO A 394 -13.76 17.72 13.78
C PRO A 394 -12.26 17.99 14.01
N GLN A 395 -11.82 19.26 13.96
CA GLN A 395 -10.41 19.62 14.15
C GLN A 395 -9.97 19.39 15.60
N GLU A 396 -10.88 19.51 16.56
CA GLU A 396 -10.64 19.25 17.98
C GLU A 396 -10.24 17.80 18.28
N TRP A 397 -10.46 16.86 17.35
CA TRP A 397 -9.94 15.49 17.46
C TRP A 397 -8.43 15.38 17.22
N GLU A 398 -7.77 16.49 16.86
CA GLU A 398 -6.30 16.59 16.83
C GLU A 398 -5.67 16.64 18.24
N GLY A 399 -6.47 16.50 19.30
CA GLY A 399 -6.11 16.65 20.71
C GLY A 399 -4.85 15.89 21.17
N GLU A 400 -4.38 16.30 22.36
CA GLU A 400 -3.05 16.03 22.95
C GLU A 400 -2.78 14.53 23.24
N TYR A 401 -2.47 13.74 22.20
CA TYR A 401 -1.58 12.57 22.34
C TYR A 401 -0.16 13.03 22.50
#